data_AF-A0AAU6BSZ8-F1
#
_entry.id   AF-A0AAU6BSZ8-F1
#
_cell.length_a   1.000
_cell.length_b   1.000
_cell.length_c   1.000
_cell.angle_alpha   90.00
_cell.angle_beta   90.00
_cell.angle_gamma   90.00
#
_symmetry.space_group_name_H-M   'P 1'
#
loop_
_entity.id
_entity.type
_entity.pdbx_description
1 polymer ?
#
loop_
_entity_poly.entity_id
_entity_poly.type
_entity_poly.pdbx_seq_one_letter_code
_entity_poly.pdbx_strand_id
1 'polypeptide(L)'
;MEHTMTTNRRRKAEIHAHQAATGTAYLVARRQVAALAEVMQQHPWLNSFGIGVFDPLRKTAEQRRTDLAAGREELAGSGATVMETAAWLRENITPIKTPTASSYSVKHVMERATGRYVTNGEFIAAALVAGYTFKYVQPNVLFGMSARDLKRMN
;
A
#
# COMPACT_ATOMS: atom_id res chain seq x y z
N MET A 1 2.42 -19.75 25.83
CA MET A 1 1.11 -19.05 25.91
C MET A 1 1.25 -17.51 25.96
N GLU A 2 2.35 -16.93 25.45
CA GLU A 2 2.63 -15.47 25.59
C GLU A 2 2.54 -14.66 24.28
N HIS A 3 2.51 -15.28 23.10
CA HIS A 3 2.50 -14.57 21.81
C HIS A 3 1.19 -13.78 21.49
N THR A 4 0.08 -14.09 22.17
CA THR A 4 -1.23 -13.52 21.84
C THR A 4 -1.45 -12.14 22.49
N MET A 5 -0.84 -11.86 23.64
CA MET A 5 -1.05 -10.59 24.35
C MET A 5 -0.28 -9.41 23.72
N THR A 6 0.92 -9.66 23.20
CA THR A 6 1.76 -8.63 22.54
C THR A 6 1.16 -8.19 21.21
N THR A 7 0.65 -9.14 20.42
CA THR A 7 -0.04 -8.88 19.14
C THR A 7 -1.30 -8.02 19.32
N ASN A 8 -2.11 -8.30 20.35
CA ASN A 8 -3.32 -7.52 20.65
C ASN A 8 -3.00 -6.08 21.06
N ARG A 9 -1.94 -5.87 21.86
CA ARG A 9 -1.51 -4.52 22.27
C ARG A 9 -0.98 -3.71 21.09
N ARG A 10 -0.13 -4.31 20.25
CA ARG A 10 0.40 -3.68 19.03
C ARG A 10 -0.73 -3.26 18.10
N ARG A 11 -1.68 -4.16 17.82
CA ARG A 11 -2.83 -3.88 16.96
C ARG A 11 -3.72 -2.77 17.52
N LYS A 12 -3.94 -2.74 18.84
CA LYS A 12 -4.67 -1.65 19.48
C LYS A 12 -3.94 -0.31 19.33
N ALA A 13 -2.62 -0.28 19.51
CA ALA A 13 -1.81 0.91 19.31
C ALA A 13 -1.86 1.42 17.85
N GLU A 14 -1.78 0.52 16.87
CA GLU A 14 -1.92 0.84 15.44
C GLU A 14 -3.28 1.49 15.12
N ILE A 15 -4.37 0.94 15.67
CA ILE A 15 -5.72 1.52 15.49
C ILE A 15 -5.80 2.93 16.08
N HIS A 16 -5.25 3.13 17.29
CA HIS A 16 -5.24 4.46 17.91
C HIS A 16 -4.35 5.45 17.16
N ALA A 17 -3.19 5.02 16.66
CA ALA A 17 -2.33 5.86 15.82
C ALA A 17 -3.05 6.28 14.53
N HIS A 18 -3.73 5.33 13.88
CA HIS A 18 -4.53 5.60 12.67
C HIS A 18 -5.68 6.56 12.95
N GLN A 19 -6.41 6.35 14.05
CA GLN A 19 -7.46 7.25 14.51
C GLN A 19 -6.93 8.66 14.79
N ALA A 20 -5.79 8.77 15.49
CA ALA A 20 -5.18 10.06 15.79
C ALA A 20 -4.73 10.80 14.52
N ALA A 21 -4.22 10.07 13.53
CA ALA A 21 -3.79 10.64 12.26
C ALA A 21 -4.96 11.12 11.37
N THR A 22 -6.09 10.40 11.39
CA THR A 22 -7.18 10.60 10.42
C THR A 22 -8.44 11.24 11.00
N GLY A 23 -8.56 11.31 12.33
CA GLY A 23 -9.80 11.69 13.03
C GLY A 23 -10.95 10.70 12.86
N THR A 24 -10.71 9.51 12.28
CA THR A 24 -11.77 8.54 12.00
C THR A 24 -12.31 7.85 13.25
N ALA A 25 -13.58 7.44 13.22
CA ALA A 25 -14.15 6.64 14.30
C ALA A 25 -13.41 5.31 14.47
N TYR A 26 -13.23 4.85 15.71
CA TYR A 26 -12.46 3.65 16.04
C TYR A 26 -12.84 2.41 15.19
N LEU A 27 -14.13 2.18 14.95
CA LEU A 27 -14.57 1.03 14.13
C LEU A 27 -14.13 1.15 12.66
N VAL A 28 -14.06 2.37 12.12
CA VAL A 28 -13.58 2.64 10.77
C VAL A 28 -12.06 2.44 10.73
N ALA A 29 -11.32 3.05 11.67
CA ALA A 29 -9.88 2.87 11.80
C ALA A 29 -9.50 1.38 11.92
N ARG A 30 -10.24 0.61 12.74
CA ARG A 30 -10.05 -0.83 12.88
C ARG A 30 -10.24 -1.60 11.58
N ARG A 31 -11.27 -1.28 10.79
CA ARG A 31 -11.51 -1.92 9.49
C ARG A 31 -10.41 -1.59 8.49
N GLN A 32 -9.98 -0.34 8.47
CA GLN A 32 -8.92 0.14 7.58
C GLN A 32 -7.56 -0.51 7.89
N VAL A 33 -7.15 -0.57 9.16
CA VAL A 33 -5.95 -1.30 9.60
C VAL A 33 -6.04 -2.78 9.23
N ALA A 34 -7.23 -3.40 9.40
CA ALA A 34 -7.42 -4.80 9.01
C ALA A 34 -7.28 -5.03 7.49
N ALA A 35 -7.78 -4.11 6.66
CA ALA A 35 -7.69 -4.22 5.21
C ALA A 35 -6.23 -4.15 4.70
N LEU A 36 -5.42 -3.25 5.24
CA LEU A 36 -3.98 -3.22 4.91
C LEU A 36 -3.28 -4.51 5.36
N ALA A 37 -3.55 -4.97 6.57
CA ALA A 37 -2.95 -6.21 7.08
C ALA A 37 -3.32 -7.43 6.21
N GLU A 38 -4.57 -7.51 5.74
CA GLU A 38 -5.03 -8.56 4.82
C GLU A 38 -4.31 -8.49 3.48
N VAL A 39 -4.19 -7.31 2.87
CA VAL A 39 -3.42 -7.10 1.64
C VAL A 39 -1.97 -7.54 1.83
N MET A 40 -1.32 -7.13 2.91
CA MET A 40 0.06 -7.53 3.21
C MET A 40 0.20 -9.05 3.46
N GLN A 41 -0.83 -9.71 3.98
CA GLN A 41 -0.86 -11.16 4.17
C GLN A 41 -0.99 -11.89 2.83
N GLN A 42 -1.89 -11.44 1.95
CA GLN A 42 -2.09 -12.02 0.62
C GLN A 42 -0.90 -11.78 -0.31
N HIS A 43 -0.12 -10.71 -0.06
CA HIS A 43 1.02 -10.31 -0.87
C HIS A 43 2.30 -10.28 -0.01
N PRO A 44 2.92 -11.44 0.26
CA PRO A 44 4.03 -11.55 1.21
C PRO A 44 5.31 -10.81 0.78
N TRP A 45 5.44 -10.52 -0.52
CA TRP A 45 6.57 -9.78 -1.08
C TRP A 45 6.32 -8.26 -1.16
N LEU A 46 5.12 -7.80 -0.82
CA LEU A 46 4.78 -6.38 -0.79
C LEU A 46 5.40 -5.73 0.45
N ASN A 47 6.07 -4.60 0.25
CA ASN A 47 6.68 -3.73 1.26
C ASN A 47 6.65 -2.27 0.77
N SER A 48 7.21 -1.32 1.53
CA SER A 48 7.26 0.11 1.16
C SER A 48 7.94 0.39 -0.19
N PHE A 49 8.92 -0.42 -0.60
CA PHE A 49 9.57 -0.32 -1.91
C PHE A 49 8.67 -0.77 -3.07
N GLY A 50 7.84 -1.79 -2.86
CA GLY A 50 6.99 -2.41 -3.88
C GLY A 50 6.95 -3.92 -3.72
N ILE A 51 7.13 -4.66 -4.81
CA ILE A 51 7.24 -6.12 -4.77
C ILE A 51 8.71 -6.54 -4.76
N GLY A 52 9.11 -7.27 -3.73
CA GLY A 52 10.47 -7.81 -3.59
C GLY A 52 11.43 -6.82 -2.93
N VAL A 53 12.70 -6.85 -3.33
CA VAL A 53 13.74 -5.99 -2.76
C VAL A 53 14.56 -5.35 -3.86
N PHE A 54 15.10 -4.17 -3.60
CA PHE A 54 15.99 -3.49 -4.53
C PHE A 54 17.27 -4.31 -4.75
N ASP A 55 17.66 -4.45 -6.02
CA ASP A 55 18.90 -5.12 -6.47
C ASP A 55 19.18 -6.47 -5.79
N PRO A 56 18.31 -7.47 -5.99
CA PRO A 56 18.41 -8.75 -5.28
C PRO A 56 19.66 -9.56 -5.66
N LEU A 57 20.24 -9.30 -6.84
CA LEU A 57 21.43 -9.99 -7.35
C LEU A 57 22.70 -9.59 -6.59
N ARG A 58 22.74 -8.38 -6.02
CA ARG A 58 23.87 -7.89 -5.22
C ARG A 58 23.71 -8.16 -3.73
N LYS A 59 22.68 -8.91 -3.31
CA LYS A 59 22.35 -9.15 -1.90
C LYS A 59 22.40 -10.63 -1.53
N THR A 60 22.89 -10.91 -0.33
CA THR A 60 22.77 -12.23 0.28
C THR A 60 21.31 -12.54 0.59
N ALA A 61 20.98 -13.83 0.78
CA ALA A 61 19.63 -14.23 1.17
C ALA A 61 19.20 -13.58 2.50
N GLU A 62 20.13 -13.37 3.43
CA GLU A 62 19.86 -12.71 4.70
C GLU A 62 19.55 -11.22 4.52
N GLN A 63 20.37 -10.49 3.75
CA GLN A 63 20.09 -9.08 3.43
C GLN A 63 18.72 -8.91 2.77
N ARG A 64 18.37 -9.79 1.82
CA ARG A 64 17.04 -9.75 1.20
C ARG A 64 15.90 -9.96 2.21
N ARG A 65 16.07 -10.85 3.19
CA ARG A 65 15.06 -11.05 4.25
C ARG A 65 14.95 -9.84 5.17
N THR A 66 16.09 -9.27 5.58
CA THR A 66 16.13 -8.08 6.44
C THR A 66 15.48 -6.88 5.76
N ASP A 67 15.83 -6.61 4.51
CA ASP A 67 15.26 -5.50 3.73
C ASP A 67 13.75 -5.68 3.53
N LEU A 68 13.32 -6.90 3.19
CA LEU A 68 11.91 -7.21 3.06
C LEU A 68 11.16 -6.99 4.38
N ALA A 69 11.72 -7.46 5.50
CA ALA A 69 11.10 -7.29 6.82
C ALA A 69 11.01 -5.81 7.22
N ALA A 70 12.09 -5.04 7.02
CA ALA A 70 12.12 -3.61 7.33
C ALA A 70 11.09 -2.83 6.50
N GLY A 71 11.06 -3.03 5.18
CA GLY A 71 10.07 -2.37 4.33
C GLY A 71 8.64 -2.81 4.61
N ARG A 72 8.43 -4.04 5.10
CA ARG A 72 7.10 -4.51 5.53
C ARG A 72 6.67 -3.81 6.82
N GLU A 73 7.56 -3.64 7.77
CA GLU A 73 7.28 -2.90 9.00
C GLU A 73 6.94 -1.44 8.70
N GLU A 74 7.71 -0.79 7.81
CA GLU A 74 7.43 0.56 7.33
C GLU A 74 6.02 0.65 6.70
N LEU A 75 5.70 -0.25 5.75
CA LEU A 75 4.39 -0.25 5.10
C LEU A 75 3.24 -0.48 6.09
N ALA A 76 3.42 -1.36 7.09
CA ALA A 76 2.41 -1.61 8.11
C ALA A 76 2.12 -0.35 8.95
N GLY A 77 3.12 0.51 9.15
CA GLY A 77 2.97 1.81 9.83
C GLY A 77 2.23 2.88 9.01
N SER A 78 2.16 2.73 7.68
CA SER A 78 1.59 3.71 6.76
C SER A 78 0.07 3.59 6.52
N GLY A 79 -0.68 3.04 7.47
CA GLY A 79 -2.12 2.77 7.32
C GLY A 79 -2.95 3.99 6.88
N ALA A 80 -2.71 5.15 7.48
CA ALA A 80 -3.42 6.39 7.13
C ALA A 80 -3.17 6.79 5.67
N THR A 81 -1.89 6.87 5.27
CA THR A 81 -1.47 7.19 3.91
C THR A 81 -2.09 6.23 2.89
N VAL A 82 -2.04 4.92 3.14
CA VAL A 82 -2.61 3.91 2.24
C VAL A 82 -4.13 4.11 2.08
N MET A 83 -4.85 4.39 3.14
CA MET A 83 -6.31 4.50 3.10
C MET A 83 -6.77 5.78 2.43
N GLU A 84 -6.07 6.89 2.67
CA GLU A 84 -6.31 8.16 1.98
C GLU A 84 -5.99 8.05 0.48
N THR A 85 -4.89 7.36 0.14
CA THR A 85 -4.56 7.02 -1.25
C THR A 85 -5.66 6.17 -1.88
N ALA A 86 -6.15 5.14 -1.17
CA ALA A 86 -7.22 4.27 -1.67
C ALA A 86 -8.55 5.02 -1.85
N ALA A 87 -8.86 5.97 -0.99
CA ALA A 87 -10.03 6.84 -1.15
C ALA A 87 -9.89 7.73 -2.39
N TRP A 88 -8.75 8.42 -2.53
CA TRP A 88 -8.47 9.25 -3.70
C TRP A 88 -8.56 8.44 -5.01
N LEU A 89 -7.99 7.23 -5.05
CA LEU A 89 -8.09 6.36 -6.22
C LEU A 89 -9.55 6.07 -6.61
N ARG A 90 -10.38 5.68 -5.64
CA ARG A 90 -11.80 5.36 -5.89
C ARG A 90 -12.59 6.56 -6.39
N GLU A 91 -12.27 7.75 -5.89
CA GLU A 91 -12.96 9.00 -6.26
C GLU A 91 -12.53 9.53 -7.64
N ASN A 92 -11.29 9.25 -8.04
CA ASN A 92 -10.67 9.95 -9.18
C ASN A 92 -10.40 9.04 -10.38
N ILE A 93 -10.24 7.73 -10.20
CA ILE A 93 -9.78 6.83 -11.26
C ILE A 93 -10.77 5.68 -11.46
N THR A 94 -11.43 5.65 -12.61
CA THR A 94 -12.35 4.55 -12.95
C THR A 94 -11.60 3.21 -13.07
N PRO A 95 -12.02 2.14 -12.37
CA PRO A 95 -11.48 0.80 -12.56
C PRO A 95 -11.83 0.22 -13.93
N ILE A 96 -10.87 -0.47 -14.55
CA ILE A 96 -11.04 -1.22 -15.79
C ILE A 96 -10.52 -2.66 -15.62
N LYS A 97 -10.91 -3.55 -16.55
CA LYS A 97 -10.56 -4.98 -16.47
C LYS A 97 -9.10 -5.29 -16.80
N THR A 98 -8.51 -4.53 -17.72
CA THR A 98 -7.17 -4.83 -18.26
C THR A 98 -6.09 -4.02 -17.53
N PRO A 99 -5.15 -4.65 -16.83
CA PRO A 99 -4.11 -3.95 -16.09
C PRO A 99 -2.99 -3.44 -17.01
N THR A 100 -2.98 -2.14 -17.27
CA THR A 100 -1.98 -1.48 -18.13
C THR A 100 -1.25 -0.34 -17.46
N ALA A 101 -1.77 0.20 -16.34
CA ALA A 101 -1.20 1.38 -15.69
C ALA A 101 -0.13 0.96 -14.66
N SER A 102 1.10 1.40 -14.84
CA SER A 102 2.19 1.09 -13.90
C SER A 102 2.03 1.84 -12.59
N SER A 103 2.12 1.13 -11.46
CA SER A 103 2.10 1.71 -10.10
C SER A 103 3.11 2.84 -9.93
N TYR A 104 4.30 2.68 -10.50
CA TYR A 104 5.35 3.70 -10.45
C TYR A 104 5.00 4.97 -11.23
N SER A 105 4.36 4.82 -12.39
CA SER A 105 3.93 5.98 -13.17
C SER A 105 2.75 6.68 -12.51
N VAL A 106 1.76 5.91 -12.04
CA VAL A 106 0.53 6.48 -11.47
C VAL A 106 0.78 7.13 -10.11
N LYS A 107 1.68 6.60 -9.27
CA LYS A 107 2.02 7.27 -8.00
C LYS A 107 2.51 8.70 -8.23
N HIS A 108 3.29 8.94 -9.30
CA HIS A 108 3.76 10.28 -9.64
C HIS A 108 2.68 11.18 -10.21
N VAL A 109 1.69 10.63 -10.92
CA VAL A 109 0.49 11.38 -11.34
C VAL A 109 -0.28 11.85 -10.11
N MET A 110 -0.54 10.94 -9.16
CA MET A 110 -1.20 11.28 -7.90
C MET A 110 -0.40 12.32 -7.10
N GLU A 111 0.91 12.14 -6.96
CA GLU A 111 1.79 13.06 -6.23
C GLU A 111 1.71 14.48 -6.81
N ARG A 112 1.69 14.62 -8.15
CA ARG A 112 1.48 15.92 -8.80
C ARG A 112 0.08 16.49 -8.57
N ALA A 113 -0.94 15.65 -8.68
CA ALA A 113 -2.33 16.09 -8.53
C ALA A 113 -2.68 16.50 -7.08
N THR A 114 -2.01 15.92 -6.09
CA THR A 114 -2.33 16.10 -4.67
C THR A 114 -1.27 16.86 -3.88
N GLY A 115 -0.05 17.00 -4.42
CA GLY A 115 1.12 17.51 -3.70
C GLY A 115 1.65 16.56 -2.62
N ARG A 116 1.17 15.31 -2.58
CA ARG A 116 1.49 14.35 -1.52
C ARG A 116 2.38 13.23 -2.04
N TYR A 117 3.54 13.08 -1.41
CA TYR A 117 4.42 11.94 -1.69
C TYR A 117 3.81 10.65 -1.16
N VAL A 118 3.89 9.60 -1.97
CA VAL A 118 3.63 8.20 -1.58
C VAL A 118 4.72 7.31 -2.15
N THR A 119 5.15 6.33 -1.35
CA THR A 119 6.03 5.27 -1.82
C THR A 119 5.31 4.36 -2.83
N ASN A 120 6.06 3.63 -3.64
CA ASN A 120 5.48 2.69 -4.60
C ASN A 120 4.73 1.54 -3.88
N GLY A 121 5.24 1.10 -2.73
CA GLY A 121 4.59 0.12 -1.86
C GLY A 121 3.25 0.59 -1.30
N GLU A 122 3.18 1.81 -0.77
CA GLU A 122 1.94 2.41 -0.28
C GLU A 122 0.91 2.54 -1.41
N PHE A 123 1.34 2.98 -2.59
CA PHE A 123 0.45 3.08 -3.75
C PHE A 123 -0.09 1.70 -4.19
N ILE A 124 0.78 0.69 -4.27
CA ILE A 124 0.37 -0.69 -4.60
C ILE A 124 -0.63 -1.21 -3.57
N ALA A 125 -0.35 -1.04 -2.27
CA ALA A 125 -1.25 -1.46 -1.20
C ALA A 125 -2.60 -0.75 -1.30
N ALA A 126 -2.61 0.56 -1.58
CA ALA A 126 -3.82 1.35 -1.72
C ALA A 126 -4.68 0.90 -2.91
N ALA A 127 -4.06 0.64 -4.05
CA ALA A 127 -4.77 0.13 -5.23
C ALA A 127 -5.35 -1.27 -5.01
N LEU A 128 -4.66 -2.14 -4.27
CA LEU A 128 -5.18 -3.45 -3.87
C LEU A 128 -6.36 -3.33 -2.90
N VAL A 129 -6.26 -2.45 -1.88
CA VAL A 129 -7.38 -2.11 -0.99
C VAL A 129 -8.57 -1.53 -1.75
N ALA A 130 -8.32 -0.75 -2.80
CA ALA A 130 -9.35 -0.18 -3.67
C ALA A 130 -9.97 -1.20 -4.64
N GLY A 131 -9.41 -2.40 -4.76
CA GLY A 131 -9.99 -3.49 -5.55
C GLY A 131 -9.69 -3.42 -7.05
N TYR A 132 -8.61 -2.74 -7.45
CA TYR A 132 -8.21 -2.72 -8.86
C TYR A 132 -7.72 -4.09 -9.32
N THR A 133 -8.04 -4.46 -10.56
CA THR A 133 -7.42 -5.60 -11.23
C THR A 133 -5.92 -5.35 -11.38
N PHE A 134 -5.10 -6.39 -11.28
CA PHE A 134 -3.65 -6.22 -11.27
C PHE A 134 -2.87 -7.32 -11.99
N LYS A 135 -1.64 -7.01 -12.36
CA LYS A 135 -0.63 -7.95 -12.88
C LYS A 135 0.74 -7.56 -12.35
N TYR A 136 1.48 -8.53 -11.80
CA TYR A 136 2.84 -8.30 -11.30
C TYR A 136 3.83 -8.02 -12.42
N VAL A 137 4.60 -6.92 -12.28
CA VAL A 137 5.75 -6.56 -13.11
C VAL A 137 6.82 -5.97 -12.19
N GLN A 138 7.48 -6.84 -11.43
CA GLN A 138 8.29 -6.46 -10.27
C GLN A 138 9.40 -5.46 -10.64
N PRO A 139 9.70 -4.48 -9.76
CA PRO A 139 9.10 -4.26 -8.43
C PRO A 139 7.73 -3.57 -8.47
N ASN A 140 7.23 -3.27 -9.66
CA ASN A 140 5.98 -2.56 -9.89
C ASN A 140 4.81 -3.53 -10.05
N VAL A 141 3.62 -2.94 -10.14
CA VAL A 141 2.38 -3.66 -10.46
C VAL A 141 1.66 -2.87 -11.54
N LEU A 142 1.14 -3.56 -12.55
CA LEU A 142 0.19 -2.97 -13.48
C LEU A 142 -1.21 -3.05 -12.88
N PHE A 143 -1.95 -1.96 -12.92
CA PHE A 143 -3.33 -1.88 -12.45
C PHE A 143 -4.30 -1.54 -13.59
N GLY A 144 -5.52 -2.05 -13.47
CA GLY A 144 -6.62 -1.73 -14.38
C GLY A 144 -7.20 -0.36 -14.08
N MET A 145 -6.50 0.69 -14.51
CA MET A 145 -6.90 2.09 -14.30
C MET A 145 -7.20 2.80 -15.62
N SER A 146 -8.26 3.61 -15.64
CA SER A 146 -8.66 4.42 -16.81
C SER A 146 -7.56 5.39 -17.25
N ALA A 147 -6.99 5.16 -18.44
CA ALA A 147 -6.00 6.06 -19.03
C ALA A 147 -6.55 7.47 -19.31
N ARG A 148 -7.88 7.60 -19.53
CA ARG A 148 -8.54 8.89 -19.70
C ARG A 148 -8.47 9.71 -18.42
N ASP A 149 -8.73 9.09 -17.28
CA ASP A 149 -8.72 9.78 -15.98
C ASP A 149 -7.29 10.16 -15.59
N LEU A 150 -6.33 9.25 -15.79
CA LEU A 150 -4.91 9.55 -15.58
C LEU A 150 -4.40 10.73 -16.40
N LYS A 151 -4.80 10.84 -17.67
CA LYS A 151 -4.40 11.96 -18.55
C LYS A 151 -5.00 13.31 -18.13
N ARG A 152 -6.12 13.33 -17.42
CA ARG A 152 -6.77 14.57 -16.96
C ARG A 152 -6.06 15.20 -15.76
N MET A 153 -5.21 14.44 -15.08
CA MET A 153 -4.53 14.81 -13.84
C MET A 153 -3.09 15.27 -14.03
N ASN A 154 -2.62 15.29 -15.28
CA ASN A 154 -1.22 15.49 -15.65
C ASN A 154 -1.09 16.65 -16.63
#